data_AF-A0A956BTS4-F1
#
_entry.id   AF-A0A956BTS4-F1
#
_cell.length_a   1.000
_cell.length_b   1.000
_cell.length_c   1.000
_cell.angle_alpha   90.00
_cell.angle_beta   90.00
_cell.angle_gamma   90.00
#
_symmetry.space_group_name_H-M   'P 1'
#
loop_
_entity.id
_entity.type
_entity.pdbx_description
1 polymer ?
#
loop_
_entity_poly.entity_id
_entity_poly.type
_entity_poly.pdbx_seq_one_letter_code
_entity_poly.pdbx_strand_id
1 'polypeptide(L)'
;MLISCPECERKVSDRAVACPDCAFPIAEELREVRAREAAAREALSREEIGVVDCPPCAARGFRMVDVEDSPSQQFEWCARCERSGRSPLVRSDTGFFAVSYEYVAAFVAGGATVDAHVIALGADAPPAFRYPSAGPRVGAGSSLAPETPQNEGEKT
;
A
#
# COMPACT_ATOMS: atom_id res chain seq x y z
N MET A 1 -35.80 -2.76 -11.63
CA MET A 1 -35.78 -4.18 -12.04
C MET A 1 -36.48 -5.00 -10.96
N LEU A 2 -36.85 -6.26 -11.21
CA LEU A 2 -37.25 -7.18 -10.13
C LEU A 2 -36.06 -8.08 -9.77
N ILE A 3 -35.83 -8.25 -8.47
CA ILE A 3 -34.83 -9.15 -7.89
C ILE A 3 -35.53 -10.18 -7.02
N SER A 4 -34.85 -11.29 -6.73
CA SER A 4 -35.32 -12.27 -5.76
C SER A 4 -34.90 -11.83 -4.36
N CYS A 5 -35.85 -11.81 -3.42
CA CYS A 5 -35.53 -11.63 -2.01
C CYS A 5 -34.62 -12.77 -1.52
N PRO A 6 -33.49 -12.50 -0.86
CA PRO A 6 -32.57 -13.55 -0.40
C PRO A 6 -33.18 -14.52 0.61
N GLU A 7 -34.17 -14.07 1.39
CA GLU A 7 -34.78 -14.87 2.45
C GLU A 7 -35.97 -15.72 1.98
N CYS A 8 -36.86 -15.12 1.18
CA CYS A 8 -38.14 -15.76 0.84
C CYS A 8 -38.33 -15.95 -0.68
N GLU A 9 -37.32 -15.63 -1.48
CA GLU A 9 -37.26 -15.79 -2.94
C GLU A 9 -38.34 -15.04 -3.75
N ARG A 10 -39.21 -14.28 -3.08
CA ARG A 10 -40.24 -13.45 -3.70
C ARG A 10 -39.58 -12.43 -4.63
N LYS A 11 -40.17 -12.25 -5.81
CA LYS A 11 -39.77 -11.17 -6.72
C LYS A 11 -40.20 -9.82 -6.14
N VAL A 12 -39.22 -8.98 -5.82
CA VAL A 12 -39.40 -7.64 -5.26
C VAL A 12 -38.65 -6.62 -6.10
N SER A 13 -39.02 -5.34 -6.01
CA SER A 13 -38.29 -4.29 -6.71
C SER A 13 -36.90 -4.11 -6.11
N ASP A 14 -35.90 -3.88 -6.97
CA ASP A 14 -34.55 -3.42 -6.62
C ASP A 14 -34.50 -2.04 -5.91
N ARG A 15 -35.64 -1.33 -5.86
CA ARG A 15 -35.81 -0.06 -5.12
C ARG A 15 -36.62 -0.21 -3.84
N ALA A 16 -37.08 -1.41 -3.51
CA ALA A 16 -37.82 -1.65 -2.28
C ALA A 16 -36.91 -1.42 -1.06
N VAL A 17 -37.44 -0.73 -0.04
CA VAL A 17 -36.73 -0.55 1.24
C VAL A 17 -36.56 -1.90 1.92
N ALA A 18 -37.63 -2.68 1.98
CA ALA A 18 -37.67 -4.04 2.49
C ALA A 18 -38.61 -4.93 1.65
N CYS A 19 -38.45 -6.25 1.79
CA CYS A 19 -39.36 -7.22 1.19
C CYS A 19 -40.74 -7.11 1.87
N PRO A 20 -41.86 -6.96 1.13
CA PRO A 20 -43.18 -6.82 1.74
C PRO A 20 -43.69 -8.10 2.42
N ASP A 21 -43.13 -9.27 2.07
CA ASP A 21 -43.61 -10.56 2.58
C ASP A 21 -42.87 -11.00 3.85
N CYS A 22 -41.55 -10.74 3.94
CA CYS A 22 -40.71 -11.18 5.08
C CYS A 22 -39.97 -10.06 5.81
N ALA A 23 -40.17 -8.80 5.42
CA ALA A 23 -39.51 -7.62 5.98
C ALA A 23 -37.97 -7.56 5.82
N PHE A 24 -37.36 -8.44 5.02
CA PHE A 24 -35.91 -8.41 4.77
C PHE A 24 -35.45 -7.06 4.18
N PRO A 25 -34.36 -6.44 4.68
CA PRO A 25 -33.94 -5.09 4.31
C PRO A 25 -33.22 -5.02 2.94
N ILE A 26 -33.98 -5.13 1.86
CA ILE A 26 -33.49 -5.15 0.46
C ILE A 26 -32.56 -3.97 0.14
N ALA A 27 -32.90 -2.74 0.57
CA ALA A 27 -32.09 -1.57 0.25
C ALA A 27 -30.72 -1.57 0.94
N GLU A 28 -30.59 -2.21 2.10
CA GLU A 28 -29.32 -2.37 2.81
C GLU A 28 -28.45 -3.44 2.16
N GLU A 29 -29.02 -4.64 1.96
CA GLU A 29 -28.30 -5.74 1.29
C GLU A 29 -27.75 -5.32 -0.08
N LEU A 30 -28.57 -4.63 -0.91
CA LEU A 30 -28.10 -4.17 -2.21
C LEU A 30 -26.99 -3.11 -2.12
N ARG A 31 -26.98 -2.27 -1.06
CA ARG A 31 -25.88 -1.33 -0.84
C ARG A 31 -24.60 -2.09 -0.48
N GLU A 32 -24.70 -3.10 0.38
CA GLU A 32 -23.56 -3.92 0.78
C GLU A 32 -23.01 -4.78 -0.36
N VAL A 33 -23.87 -5.40 -1.17
CA VAL A 33 -23.46 -6.12 -2.39
C VAL A 33 -22.70 -5.18 -3.33
N ARG A 34 -23.25 -4.01 -3.64
CA ARG A 34 -22.58 -3.03 -4.52
C ARG A 34 -21.26 -2.54 -3.92
N ALA A 35 -21.20 -2.33 -2.61
CA ALA A 35 -19.97 -1.94 -1.92
C ALA A 35 -18.90 -3.04 -2.02
N ARG A 36 -19.28 -4.31 -1.82
CA ARG A 36 -18.39 -5.48 -2.00
C ARG A 36 -17.90 -5.61 -3.44
N GLU A 37 -18.78 -5.46 -4.42
CA GLU A 37 -18.43 -5.50 -5.84
C GLU A 37 -17.50 -4.34 -6.23
N ALA A 38 -17.76 -3.13 -5.72
CA ALA A 38 -16.90 -1.98 -5.95
C ALA A 38 -15.52 -2.17 -5.32
N ALA A 39 -15.44 -2.68 -4.09
CA ALA A 39 -14.19 -3.00 -3.43
C ALA A 39 -13.41 -4.10 -4.16
N ALA A 40 -14.09 -5.15 -4.64
CA ALA A 40 -13.48 -6.21 -5.42
C ALA A 40 -12.93 -5.69 -6.76
N ARG A 41 -13.68 -4.82 -7.45
CA ARG A 41 -13.22 -4.19 -8.69
C ARG A 41 -11.99 -3.31 -8.46
N GLU A 42 -12.01 -2.48 -7.41
CA GLU A 42 -10.86 -1.65 -7.05
C GLU A 42 -9.65 -2.52 -6.74
N ALA A 43 -9.81 -3.59 -5.96
CA ALA A 43 -8.74 -4.54 -5.68
C ALA A 43 -8.13 -5.17 -6.94
N LEU A 44 -8.96 -5.54 -7.92
CA LEU A 44 -8.50 -6.08 -9.20
C LEU A 44 -7.82 -5.06 -10.11
N SER A 45 -8.04 -3.76 -9.88
CA SER A 45 -7.39 -2.69 -10.65
C SER A 45 -5.95 -2.38 -10.20
N ARG A 46 -5.50 -2.98 -9.09
CA ARG A 46 -4.21 -2.68 -8.47
C ARG A 46 -3.04 -3.25 -9.29
N GLU A 47 -2.03 -2.43 -9.51
CA GLU A 47 -0.81 -2.78 -10.27
C GLU A 47 0.42 -2.13 -9.62
N GLU A 48 1.47 -2.92 -9.36
CA GLU A 48 2.77 -2.39 -8.95
C GLU A 48 3.49 -1.79 -10.17
N ILE A 49 3.73 -0.47 -10.14
CA ILE A 49 4.25 0.29 -11.28
C ILE A 49 5.64 0.88 -11.02
N GLY A 50 6.28 0.55 -9.90
CA GLY A 50 7.62 1.00 -9.57
C GLY A 50 7.81 1.32 -8.09
N VAL A 51 8.54 2.39 -7.80
CA VAL A 51 8.82 2.84 -6.43
C VAL A 51 8.63 4.35 -6.29
N VAL A 52 8.37 4.79 -5.06
CA VAL A 52 8.21 6.18 -4.64
C VAL A 52 9.06 6.46 -3.40
N ASP A 53 9.30 7.74 -3.11
CA ASP A 53 9.86 8.18 -1.83
C ASP A 53 8.97 7.69 -0.69
N CYS A 54 9.58 6.99 0.27
CA CYS A 54 8.88 6.49 1.45
C CYS A 54 8.33 7.69 2.25
N PRO A 55 7.00 7.88 2.33
CA PRO A 55 6.44 9.08 2.94
C PRO A 55 6.84 9.28 4.41
N PRO A 56 6.86 8.23 5.27
CA PRO A 56 7.27 8.38 6.67
C PRO A 56 8.69 8.88 6.91
N CYS A 57 9.64 8.59 6.02
CA CYS A 57 11.04 9.01 6.19
C CYS A 57 11.49 10.06 5.17
N ALA A 58 10.60 10.51 4.28
CA ALA A 58 10.90 11.46 3.20
C ALA A 58 12.17 11.08 2.42
N ALA A 59 12.26 9.80 2.04
CA ALA A 59 13.39 9.20 1.34
C ALA A 59 14.73 9.09 2.09
N ARG A 60 14.77 9.38 3.39
CA ARG A 60 16.01 9.29 4.17
C ARG A 60 16.39 7.88 4.60
N GLY A 61 15.42 6.96 4.67
CA GLY A 61 15.62 5.62 5.25
C GLY A 61 15.61 5.59 6.78
N PHE A 62 15.57 6.75 7.43
CA PHE A 62 15.46 6.90 8.88
C PHE A 62 14.56 8.10 9.23
N ARG A 63 14.07 8.14 10.47
CA ARG A 63 13.35 9.28 11.03
C ARG A 63 14.18 9.89 12.16
N MET A 64 14.15 11.21 12.28
CA MET A 64 14.65 11.86 13.49
C MET A 64 13.58 11.69 14.57
N VAL A 65 14.01 11.36 15.78
CA VAL A 65 13.14 11.26 16.95
C VAL A 65 13.63 12.24 17.99
N ASP A 66 12.71 13.07 18.45
CA ASP A 66 12.96 13.98 19.55
C ASP A 66 12.75 13.18 20.84
N VAL A 67 13.80 13.12 21.66
CA VAL A 67 13.78 12.45 22.96
C VAL A 67 13.87 13.53 24.01
N GLU A 68 12.81 13.66 24.82
CA GLU A 68 12.82 14.57 25.97
C GLU A 68 14.06 14.29 26.84
N ASP A 69 14.72 15.36 27.28
CA ASP A 69 15.94 15.32 28.10
C ASP A 69 17.21 14.73 27.43
N SER A 70 17.20 14.52 26.11
CA SER A 70 18.42 14.19 25.36
C SER A 70 19.04 15.44 24.73
N PRO A 71 20.34 15.74 24.97
CA PRO A 71 21.02 16.86 24.32
C PRO A 71 21.34 16.60 22.84
N SER A 72 21.23 15.34 22.38
CA SER A 72 21.45 14.95 21.00
C SER A 72 20.16 14.50 20.33
N GLN A 73 19.97 14.92 19.08
CA GLN A 73 18.88 14.43 18.24
C GLN A 73 19.13 12.96 17.91
N GLN A 74 18.18 12.11 18.25
CA GLN A 74 18.27 10.69 17.97
C GLN A 74 17.64 10.38 16.61
N PHE A 75 17.98 9.24 16.05
CA PHE A 75 17.34 8.74 14.84
C PHE A 75 16.98 7.27 15.01
N GLU A 76 15.93 6.86 14.31
CA GLU A 76 15.54 5.48 14.18
C GLU A 76 15.46 5.08 12.72
N TRP A 77 15.84 3.84 12.43
CA TRP A 77 15.73 3.29 11.09
C TRP A 77 14.25 3.10 10.71
N CYS A 78 13.89 3.52 9.50
CA CYS A 78 12.52 3.37 9.03
C CYS A 78 12.25 1.91 8.69
N ALA A 79 11.47 1.25 9.55
CA ALA A 79 11.07 -0.15 9.36
C ALA A 79 10.25 -0.35 8.08
N ARG A 80 9.44 0.64 7.68
CA ARG A 80 8.54 0.53 6.52
C ARG A 80 9.26 0.37 5.18
N CYS A 81 10.33 1.14 4.96
CA CYS A 81 11.12 1.06 3.74
C CYS A 81 12.36 0.18 3.90
N GLU A 82 12.53 -0.46 5.06
CA GLU A 82 13.73 -1.23 5.40
C GLU A 82 15.01 -0.44 5.09
N ARG A 83 15.03 0.84 5.51
CA ARG A 83 16.17 1.76 5.37
C ARG A 83 16.49 2.21 3.94
N SER A 84 15.77 1.76 2.92
CA SER A 84 16.02 2.15 1.53
C SER A 84 15.62 3.60 1.21
N GLY A 85 14.73 4.18 2.01
CA GLY A 85 14.06 5.44 1.67
C GLY A 85 13.02 5.31 0.56
N ARG A 86 12.80 4.12 0.01
CA ARG A 86 11.85 3.87 -1.07
C ARG A 86 10.73 2.92 -0.64
N SER A 87 9.59 3.03 -1.27
CA SER A 87 8.47 2.11 -1.07
C SER A 87 7.89 1.74 -2.43
N PRO A 88 7.47 0.48 -2.64
CA PRO A 88 6.69 0.10 -3.80
C PRO A 88 5.54 1.06 -4.05
N LEU A 89 5.40 1.44 -5.32
CA LEU A 89 4.32 2.28 -5.81
C LEU A 89 3.29 1.40 -6.50
N VAL A 90 2.08 1.40 -5.95
CA VAL A 90 0.95 0.70 -6.53
C VAL A 90 -0.04 1.73 -7.06
N ARG A 91 -0.53 1.53 -8.27
CA ARG A 91 -1.63 2.28 -8.89
C ARG A 91 -2.91 1.45 -8.78
N SER A 92 -4.05 2.10 -8.60
CA SER A 92 -5.39 1.54 -8.80
C SER A 92 -6.31 2.55 -9.47
N ASP A 93 -7.54 2.16 -9.79
CA ASP A 93 -8.58 3.06 -10.33
C ASP A 93 -8.90 4.24 -9.40
N THR A 94 -8.56 4.13 -8.11
CA THR A 94 -8.83 5.15 -7.10
C THR A 94 -7.63 6.03 -6.75
N GLY A 95 -6.44 5.70 -7.26
CA GLY A 95 -5.24 6.52 -7.07
C GLY A 95 -3.96 5.73 -6.89
N PHE A 96 -3.02 6.33 -6.17
CA PHE A 96 -1.68 5.82 -5.97
C PHE A 96 -1.40 5.54 -4.49
N PHE A 97 -0.62 4.50 -4.23
CA PHE A 97 -0.33 4.00 -2.90
C PHE A 97 1.15 3.71 -2.72
N ALA A 98 1.72 4.15 -1.60
CA ALA A 98 3.02 3.68 -1.13
C ALA A 98 2.81 2.48 -0.21
N VAL A 99 3.30 1.31 -0.62
CA VAL A 99 3.10 0.05 0.11
C VAL A 99 4.44 -0.40 0.69
N SER A 100 4.47 -0.96 1.90
CA SER A 100 5.69 -1.60 2.40
C SER A 100 6.02 -2.85 1.59
N TYR A 101 7.32 -3.13 1.42
CA TYR A 101 7.78 -4.24 0.57
C TYR A 101 7.22 -5.61 0.95
N GLU A 102 7.07 -5.92 2.23
CA GLU A 102 6.51 -7.19 2.69
C GLU A 102 5.04 -7.40 2.24
N TYR A 103 4.30 -6.31 2.02
CA TYR A 103 2.85 -6.34 1.79
C TYR A 103 2.44 -6.03 0.35
N VAL A 104 3.38 -5.66 -0.54
CA VAL A 104 3.03 -5.25 -1.91
C VAL A 104 2.33 -6.36 -2.68
N ALA A 105 2.84 -7.60 -2.61
CA ALA A 105 2.25 -8.74 -3.30
C ALA A 105 0.83 -9.05 -2.80
N ALA A 106 0.63 -9.02 -1.47
CA ALA A 106 -0.69 -9.23 -0.87
C ALA A 106 -1.67 -8.12 -1.24
N PHE A 107 -1.23 -6.86 -1.23
CA PHE A 107 -2.06 -5.70 -1.56
C PHE A 107 -2.51 -5.72 -3.03
N VAL A 108 -1.59 -6.03 -3.95
CA VAL A 108 -1.86 -6.16 -5.40
C VAL A 108 -2.77 -7.36 -5.66
N ALA A 109 -2.64 -8.46 -4.92
CA ALA A 109 -3.55 -9.60 -5.01
C ALA A 109 -4.96 -9.36 -4.43
N GLY A 110 -5.26 -8.13 -3.99
CA GLY A 110 -6.56 -7.76 -3.42
C GLY A 110 -6.72 -8.12 -1.94
N GLY A 111 -5.64 -8.51 -1.26
CA GLY A 111 -5.64 -8.76 0.17
C GLY A 111 -5.94 -7.50 0.98
N ALA A 112 -6.64 -7.69 2.10
CA ALA A 112 -6.77 -6.64 3.11
C ALA A 112 -5.39 -6.34 3.69
N THR A 113 -5.08 -5.06 3.85
CA THR A 113 -3.86 -4.61 4.52
C THR A 113 -4.23 -3.62 5.60
N VAL A 114 -3.43 -3.57 6.66
CA VAL A 114 -3.59 -2.53 7.70
C VAL A 114 -3.02 -1.20 7.20
N ASP A 115 -3.65 -0.10 7.60
CA ASP A 115 -3.24 1.27 7.22
C ASP A 115 -1.76 1.56 7.53
N ALA A 116 -1.18 0.86 8.52
CA ALA A 116 0.23 0.97 8.87
C ALA A 116 1.20 0.53 7.76
N HIS A 117 0.74 -0.20 6.74
CA HIS A 117 1.55 -0.75 5.64
C HIS A 117 1.20 -0.19 4.25
N VAL A 118 0.08 0.54 4.14
CA VAL A 118 -0.38 1.17 2.89
C VAL A 118 -0.72 2.63 3.14
N ILE A 119 -0.10 3.55 2.39
CA ILE A 119 -0.36 4.98 2.48
C ILE A 119 -0.93 5.42 1.14
N ALA A 120 -2.15 5.95 1.14
CA ALA A 120 -2.71 6.63 -0.02
C ALA A 120 -1.93 7.92 -0.29
N LEU A 121 -1.47 8.08 -1.53
CA LEU A 121 -0.73 9.24 -2.01
C LEU A 121 -1.64 10.25 -2.71
N GLY A 122 -2.83 9.83 -3.13
CA GLY A 122 -3.81 10.65 -3.84
C GLY A 122 -4.15 10.09 -5.21
N ALA A 123 -4.96 10.84 -5.97
CA ALA A 123 -5.42 10.45 -7.31
C ALA A 123 -4.35 10.65 -8.39
N ASP A 124 -3.43 11.58 -8.19
CA ASP A 124 -2.39 11.94 -9.15
C ASP A 124 -1.11 11.14 -8.92
N ALA A 125 -0.35 10.92 -10.00
CA ALA A 125 0.94 10.26 -9.92
C ALA A 125 1.88 11.04 -8.98
N PRO A 126 2.60 10.37 -8.07
CA PRO A 126 3.50 11.06 -7.16
C PRO A 126 4.64 11.74 -7.94
N PRO A 127 5.22 12.81 -7.38
CA PRO A 127 6.35 13.49 -8.01
C PRO A 127 7.57 12.57 -8.13
N ALA A 128 8.50 12.95 -9.01
CA ALA A 128 9.79 12.30 -9.12
C ALA A 128 10.56 12.33 -7.78
N PHE A 129 11.53 11.43 -7.62
CA PHE A 129 12.31 11.30 -6.39
C PHE A 129 12.94 12.62 -5.96
N ARG A 130 12.78 12.94 -4.67
CA ARG A 130 13.33 14.17 -4.09
C ARG A 130 14.84 14.10 -3.86
N TYR A 131 15.36 12.90 -3.62
CA TYR A 131 16.76 12.64 -3.32
C TYR A 131 17.24 11.35 -4.01
N PRO A 132 18.56 11.18 -4.21
CA PRO A 132 19.14 9.87 -4.54
C PRO A 132 18.73 8.80 -3.52
N SER A 133 18.71 7.53 -3.93
CA SER A 133 18.36 6.42 -3.03
C SER A 133 19.29 6.41 -1.80
N ALA A 134 18.74 6.14 -0.61
CA ALA A 134 19.51 6.09 0.64
C ALA A 134 20.40 4.83 0.75
N GLY A 135 20.30 3.91 -0.21
CA GLY A 135 21.09 2.68 -0.28
C GLY A 135 20.22 1.44 -0.53
N PRO A 136 20.84 0.27 -0.72
CA PRO A 136 20.12 -1.00 -0.89
C PRO A 136 19.38 -1.40 0.41
N ARG A 137 18.30 -2.16 0.28
CA ARG A 137 17.58 -2.75 1.42
C ARG A 137 18.52 -3.69 2.18
N VAL A 138 18.69 -3.47 3.48
CA VAL A 138 19.48 -4.38 4.32
C VAL A 138 18.66 -5.66 4.53
N GLY A 139 19.03 -6.75 3.84
CA GLY A 139 18.34 -8.04 3.90
C GLY A 139 17.82 -8.58 2.56
N ALA A 140 17.87 -7.79 1.49
CA ALA A 140 17.73 -8.33 0.14
C ALA A 140 19.02 -9.09 -0.20
N GLY A 141 18.98 -10.42 -0.09
CA GLY A 141 20.11 -11.27 -0.44
C GLY A 141 20.58 -11.00 -1.87
N SER A 142 21.69 -10.28 -1.99
CA SER A 142 22.66 -10.49 -3.04
C SER A 142 23.99 -10.67 -2.34
N SER A 143 24.39 -11.92 -2.18
CA SER A 143 25.75 -12.29 -1.84
C SER A 143 26.64 -11.96 -3.04
N LEU A 144 26.96 -10.69 -3.20
CA LEU A 144 28.19 -10.29 -3.86
C LEU A 144 29.05 -9.69 -2.77
N ALA A 145 30.06 -10.46 -2.39
CA ALA A 145 31.14 -10.02 -1.53
C ALA A 145 31.66 -8.66 -2.03
N PRO A 146 32.11 -7.76 -1.14
CA PRO A 146 32.82 -6.59 -1.59
C PRO A 146 34.02 -7.07 -2.41
N GLU A 147 34.01 -6.77 -3.71
CA GLU A 147 35.22 -6.90 -4.52
C GLU A 147 36.26 -5.99 -3.88
N THR A 148 37.26 -6.63 -3.27
CA THR A 148 38.44 -5.95 -2.75
C THR A 148 39.01 -5.09 -3.88
N PRO A 149 39.22 -3.78 -3.67
CA PRO A 149 39.89 -2.98 -4.69
C PRO A 149 41.28 -3.55 -4.91
N GLN A 150 41.52 -4.06 -6.12
CA GLN A 150 42.86 -4.40 -6.58
C GLN A 150 43.65 -3.10 -6.65
N ASN A 151 44.52 -2.91 -5.67
CA ASN A 151 45.41 -1.79 -5.58
C ASN A 151 46.50 -2.00 -6.64
N GLU A 152 46.32 -1.42 -7.83
CA GLU A 152 47.38 -1.26 -8.82
C GLU A 152 48.36 -0.18 -8.33
N GLY A 153 49.22 -0.60 -7.39
CA GLY A 153 50.35 0.15 -6.90
C GLY A 153 51.58 -0.06 -7.80
N GLU A 154 51.65 0.80 -8.80
CA GLU A 154 52.82 1.40 -9.45
C GLU A 154 54.24 1.02 -8.95
N LYS A 155 55.04 0.52 -9.91
CA LYS A 155 56.51 0.63 -10.14
C LYS A 155 57.44 1.05 -8.99
N THR A 156 58.51 0.28 -8.81
CA THR A 156 59.88 0.78 -9.04
C THR A 156 60.81 -0.35 -9.47
#